data_AF-A0A521BWQ4-F1
#
_entry.id   AF-A0A521BWQ4-F1
#
_cell.length_a   1.000
_cell.length_b   1.000
_cell.length_c   1.000
_cell.angle_alpha   90.00
_cell.angle_beta   90.00
_cell.angle_gamma   90.00
#
_symmetry.space_group_name_H-M   'P 1'
#
loop_
_entity.id
_entity.type
_entity.pdbx_description
1 polymer ?
#
loop_
_entity_poly.entity_id
_entity_poly.type
_entity_poly.pdbx_seq_one_letter_code
_entity_poly.pdbx_strand_id
1 'polypeptide(L)' 'MRTELKIALLLFAVNTTFGHLFAMPEFIRGLLFGLSIVFMVPGIIPEKNYQKFKKRQKNKILFLRKLVRAH' A
#
# COMPACT_ATOMS: atom_id res chain seq x y z
N MET A 1 -8.89 9.19 -7.97
CA MET A 1 -8.49 8.15 -7.00
C MET A 1 -7.20 7.50 -7.47
N ARG A 2 -6.18 7.45 -6.62
CA ARG A 2 -4.93 6.76 -6.91
C ARG A 2 -5.13 5.28 -7.17
N THR A 3 -4.27 4.72 -8.01
CA THR A 3 -4.26 3.29 -8.33
C THR A 3 -4.05 2.45 -7.07
N GLU A 4 -3.22 2.90 -6.13
CA GLU A 4 -2.98 2.22 -4.84
C GLU A 4 -4.24 2.16 -3.98
N LEU A 5 -4.99 3.26 -3.90
CA LEU A 5 -6.26 3.30 -3.17
C LEU A 5 -7.33 2.44 -3.86
N LYS A 6 -7.36 2.42 -5.20
CA LYS A 6 -8.25 1.52 -5.95
C LYS A 6 -7.91 0.05 -5.69
N ILE A 7 -6.63 -0.31 -5.65
CA ILE A 7 -6.18 -1.67 -5.32
C ILE A 7 -6.55 -2.03 -3.88
N ALA A 8 -6.37 -1.11 -2.92
CA ALA A 8 -6.77 -1.31 -1.52
C ALA A 8 -8.27 -1.57 -1.37
N LEU A 9 -9.10 -0.75 -2.03
CA LEU A 9 -10.55 -0.90 -2.04
C LEU A 9 -11.00 -2.20 -2.71
N LEU A 10 -10.32 -2.60 -3.79
CA LEU A 10 -10.61 -3.84 -4.48
C LEU A 10 -10.24 -5.06 -3.62
N LEU A 11 -9.09 -5.04 -2.95
CA LEU A 11 -8.71 -6.07 -1.97
C LEU A 11 -9.72 -6.16 -0.82
N PHE A 12 -10.16 -5.01 -0.30
CA PHE A 12 -11.12 -4.94 0.79
C PHE A 12 -12.49 -5.49 0.38
N ALA A 13 -12.96 -5.12 -0.82
CA ALA A 13 -14.21 -5.61 -1.37
C ALA A 13 -14.16 -7.13 -1.61
N VAL A 14 -13.07 -7.63 -2.19
CA VAL A 14 -12.84 -9.07 -2.37
C VAL A 14 -12.83 -9.79 -1.02
N ASN A 15 -12.08 -9.31 -0.03
CA ASN A 15 -12.04 -9.91 1.30
C ASN A 15 -13.43 -9.96 1.97
N THR A 16 -14.23 -8.90 1.80
CA THR A 16 -15.59 -8.82 2.37
C THR A 16 -16.54 -9.79 1.68
N THR A 17 -16.51 -9.84 0.34
CA THR A 17 -17.35 -10.75 -0.45
C THR A 17 -16.98 -12.21 -0.21
N PHE A 18 -15.70 -12.55 -0.23
CA PHE A 18 -15.23 -13.92 0.05
C PHE A 18 -15.46 -14.33 1.51
N GLY A 19 -15.29 -13.41 2.47
CA GLY A 19 -15.58 -13.67 3.87
C GLY A 19 -17.08 -13.85 4.19
N HIS A 20 -17.98 -13.43 3.29
CA HIS A 20 -19.41 -13.70 3.38
C HIS A 20 -19.83 -14.99 2.65
N LEU A 21 -19.17 -15.33 1.54
CA LEU A 21 -19.52 -16.47 0.69
C LEU A 21 -18.79 -17.78 1.08
N PHE A 22 -17.63 -17.69 1.72
CA PHE A 22 -16.82 -18.83 2.13
C PHE A 22 -16.39 -18.70 3.59
N ALA A 23 -16.43 -19.82 4.33
CA ALA A 23 -15.84 -19.92 5.66
C ALA A 23 -14.31 -19.91 5.55
N MET A 24 -13.74 -18.71 5.40
CA MET A 24 -12.29 -18.52 5.36
C MET A 24 -11.68 -18.66 6.76
N PRO A 25 -10.51 -19.30 6.89
CA PRO A 25 -9.74 -19.32 8.13
C PRO A 25 -9.48 -17.89 8.64
N GLU A 26 -9.67 -17.67 9.93
CA GLU A 26 -9.56 -16.36 10.60
C GLU A 26 -8.19 -15.71 10.36
N PHE A 27 -7.13 -16.52 10.31
CA PHE A 27 -5.77 -16.08 9.98
C PHE A 27 -5.69 -15.40 8.61
N ILE A 28 -6.28 -16.01 7.58
CA ILE A 28 -6.25 -15.47 6.22
C ILE A 28 -7.09 -14.19 6.14
N ARG A 29 -8.24 -14.17 6.83
CA ARG A 29 -9.11 -12.99 6.90
C ARG A 29 -8.42 -11.79 7.54
N GLY A 30 -7.70 -12.03 8.64
CA GLY A 30 -6.88 -11.01 9.32
C GLY A 30 -5.72 -10.51 8.44
N LEU A 31 -5.07 -11.42 7.70
CA LEU A 31 -3.97 -11.09 6.80
C LEU A 31 -4.43 -10.22 5.62
N LEU A 32 -5.56 -10.55 4.97
CA LEU A 32 -6.15 -9.71 3.93
C LEU A 32 -6.62 -8.36 4.46
N PHE A 33 -7.15 -8.31 5.68
CA PHE A 33 -7.58 -7.07 6.32
C PHE A 33 -6.39 -6.16 6.64
N GLY A 34 -5.33 -6.73 7.21
CA GLY A 34 -4.07 -6.02 7.47
C GLY A 34 -3.45 -5.46 6.20
N LEU A 35 -3.36 -6.27 5.13
CA LEU A 35 -2.89 -5.82 3.82
C LEU A 35 -3.77 -4.69 3.26
N SER A 36 -5.09 -4.80 3.37
CA SER A 36 -6.01 -3.76 2.93
C SER A 36 -5.76 -2.43 3.64
N ILE A 37 -5.55 -2.45 4.97
CA ILE A 37 -5.22 -1.25 5.75
C ILE A 37 -3.87 -0.67 5.32
N VAL A 38 -2.84 -1.50 5.16
CA VAL A 38 -1.50 -1.06 4.75
C VAL A 38 -1.55 -0.34 3.40
N PHE A 39 -2.37 -0.81 2.46
CA PHE A 39 -2.56 -0.14 1.17
C PHE A 39 -3.52 1.06 1.23
N MET A 40 -4.43 1.10 2.21
CA MET A 40 -5.37 2.21 2.39
C MET A 40 -4.71 3.46 2.97
N VAL A 41 -3.77 3.30 3.91
CA VAL A 41 -3.00 4.40 4.52
C VAL A 41 -2.31 5.32 3.48
N PRO A 42 -1.51 4.83 2.52
CA PRO A 42 -0.90 5.68 1.50
C PRO A 42 -1.92 6.29 0.53
N GLY A 43 -3.08 5.65 0.38
CA GLY A 43 -4.18 6.15 -0.44
C GLY A 43 -4.99 7.28 0.21
N ILE A 44 -5.11 7.30 1.54
CA ILE A 44 -5.79 8.36 2.33
C ILE A 44 -4.95 9.64 2.40
N ILE A 45 -3.62 9.54 2.26
CA ILE A 45 -2.74 10.71 2.31
C ILE A 45 -3.05 11.65 1.12
N PRO A 46 -3.31 12.95 1.37
CA PRO A 46 -3.62 13.90 0.33
C PRO A 46 -2.49 14.00 -0.71
N GLU A 47 -2.88 14.16 -1.97
CA GLU A 47 -2.02 14.03 -3.15
C GLU A 47 -0.69 14.81 -3.00
N LYS A 48 -0.79 16.04 -2.46
CA LYS A 48 0.33 16.97 -2.19
C LYS A 48 1.37 16.40 -1.22
N ASN A 49 0.97 15.67 -0.18
CA ASN A 49 1.89 15.15 0.83
C ASN A 49 2.60 13.89 0.36
N TYR A 50 1.91 13.04 -0.39
CA TYR A 50 2.54 11.86 -0.99
C TYR A 50 3.51 12.23 -2.11
N GLN A 51 3.26 13.27 -2.90
CA GLN A 51 4.26 13.75 -3.86
C GLN A 51 5.55 14.22 -3.15
N LYS A 52 5.42 14.89 -2.00
CA LYS A 52 6.57 15.24 -1.14
C LYS A 52 7.29 13.98 -0.62
N PHE A 53 6.55 12.96 -0.19
CA PHE A 53 7.12 11.68 0.27
C PHE A 53 7.85 10.95 -0.86
N LYS A 54 7.24 10.83 -2.05
CA LYS A 54 7.84 10.21 -3.24
C LYS A 54 9.10 10.94 -3.69
N LYS A 55 9.10 12.29 -3.64
CA LYS A 55 10.29 13.09 -3.94
C LYS A 55 11.41 12.86 -2.92
N ARG A 56 11.09 12.74 -1.62
CA ARG A 56 12.05 12.41 -0.56
C ARG A 56 12.63 11.00 -0.70
N GLN A 57 11.79 10.00 -0.97
CA GLN A 57 12.21 8.62 -1.26
C GLN A 57 13.12 8.56 -2.49
N LYS A 58 12.74 9.21 -3.59
CA LYS A 58 13.53 9.25 -4.82
C LYS A 58 14.91 9.90 -4.60
N ASN A 59 14.96 10.99 -3.83
CA ASN A 59 16.24 11.62 -3.48
C ASN A 59 17.11 10.74 -2.58
N LYS A 60 16.53 10.03 -1.60
CA LYS A 60 17.28 9.04 -0.79
C LYS A 60 17.87 7.93 -1.65
N ILE A 61 17.08 7.36 -2.57
CA ILE A 61 17.54 6.31 -3.48
C ILE A 61 18.66 6.82 -4.39
N LEU A 62 18.53 8.05 -4.92
CA LEU A 62 19.57 8.70 -5.74
C LEU A 62 20.86 8.94 -4.95
N PHE A 63 20.75 9.33 -3.69
CA PHE A 63 21.88 9.54 -2.80
C PHE A 63 22.60 8.22 -2.49
N LEU A 64 21.85 7.17 -2.17
CA LEU A 64 22.39 5.82 -1.96
C LEU A 64 23.07 5.28 -3.22
N ARG A 65 22.47 5.48 -4.40
CA ARG A 65 23.08 5.11 -5.69
C ARG A 65 24.40 5.83 -5.94
N LYS A 66 24.50 7.11 -5.57
CA LYS A 66 25.77 7.86 -5.68
C LYS A 66 26.83 7.32 -4.73
N LEU A 67 26.44 6.97 -3.51
CA LEU A 67 27.33 6.36 -2.51
C LEU A 67 27.87 4.99 -2.96
N VAL A 68 26.99 4.12 -3.49
CA VAL A 68 27.38 2.79 -3.99
C VAL A 68 28.27 2.89 -5.23
N ARG A 69 28.11 3.92 -6.07
CA ARG A 69 28.89 4.10 -7.30
C ARG A 69 30.22 4.87 -7.07
N ALA A 70 30.43 5.39 -5.87
CA ALA A 70 31.66 6.07 -5.47
C ALA A 70 32.65 5.14 -4.75
N HIS A 71 32.29 3.85 -4.60
CA HIS A 71 33.08 2.81 -3.95
C HIS A 71 33.44 1.73 -4.97
#